data_AF-A2G8G8-F1
#
_entry.id   AF-A2G8G8-F1
#
_cell.length_a   1.000
_cell.length_b   1.000
_cell.length_c   1.000
_cell.angle_alpha   90.00
_cell.angle_beta   90.00
_cell.angle_gamma   90.00
#
_symmetry.space_group_name_H-M   'P 1'
#
loop_
_entity.id
_entity.type
_entity.pdbx_description
1 polymer ?
#
loop_
_entity_poly.entity_id
_entity_poly.type
_entity_poly.pdbx_seq_one_letter_code
_entity_poly.pdbx_strand_id
1 'polypeptide(L)'
;MTTQNQLQRLSLDKNVFWTGTLQINDMGGHVFFDVRVKKAVPDAPAMIGLYTNDIPPFPLSSTDTLNIAFTLEVNEGYSAVRTEIVKASLLGSELHQAIEAQNPKGSINFVNETGEWQFDCLDGIWCLKWVVIYAPTANVKEICRDI
;
A
#
# COMPACT_ATOMS: atom_id res chain seq x y z
N MET A 1 21.40 -16.76 41.47
CA MET A 1 22.11 -16.10 40.35
C MET A 1 21.11 -16.03 39.20
N THR A 2 20.67 -14.84 38.84
CA THR A 2 19.60 -14.63 37.85
C THR A 2 20.25 -14.22 36.54
N THR A 3 20.20 -15.09 35.54
CA THR A 3 20.73 -14.81 34.20
C THR A 3 19.87 -13.72 33.56
N GLN A 4 20.41 -12.50 33.45
CA GLN A 4 19.78 -11.45 32.65
C GLN A 4 19.86 -11.87 31.18
N ASN A 5 18.72 -12.14 30.56
CA ASN A 5 18.64 -12.21 29.10
C ASN A 5 18.95 -10.82 28.55
N GLN A 6 20.19 -10.59 28.14
CA GLN A 6 20.53 -9.42 27.34
C GLN A 6 19.86 -9.58 25.97
N LEU A 7 18.89 -8.72 25.70
CA LEU A 7 18.34 -8.56 24.36
C LEU A 7 19.48 -8.16 23.44
N GLN A 8 19.88 -9.08 22.56
CA GLN A 8 20.97 -8.86 21.63
C GLN A 8 20.48 -7.94 20.51
N ARG A 9 21.09 -6.77 20.39
CA ARG A 9 20.82 -5.84 19.30
C ARG A 9 21.43 -6.43 18.01
N LEU A 10 20.58 -6.73 17.03
CA LEU A 10 21.05 -7.15 15.70
C LEU A 10 21.89 -6.02 15.10
N SER A 11 22.99 -6.36 14.43
CA SER A 11 23.78 -5.42 13.63
C SER A 11 23.01 -5.13 12.34
N LEU A 12 22.78 -3.85 12.05
CA LEU A 12 21.86 -3.36 11.03
C LEU A 12 22.66 -2.57 9.99
N ASP A 13 23.44 -3.26 9.17
CA ASP A 13 24.26 -2.59 8.15
C ASP A 13 23.40 -2.00 7.01
N LYS A 14 22.11 -2.37 6.95
CA LYS A 14 21.00 -1.67 6.26
C LYS A 14 19.69 -2.36 6.65
N ASN A 15 18.88 -1.71 7.49
CA ASN A 15 17.50 -2.15 7.64
C ASN A 15 16.59 -1.31 6.77
N VAL A 16 15.91 -2.00 5.86
CA VAL A 16 14.93 -1.42 4.96
C VAL A 16 13.58 -1.98 5.36
N PHE A 17 12.64 -1.10 5.68
CA PHE A 17 11.29 -1.47 6.07
C PHE A 17 10.29 -0.76 5.16
N TRP A 18 9.41 -1.53 4.54
CA TRP A 18 8.28 -0.99 3.82
C TRP A 18 7.14 -0.72 4.81
N THR A 19 6.55 0.45 4.70
CA THR A 19 5.32 0.82 5.39
C THR A 19 4.40 1.54 4.43
N GLY A 20 3.17 1.75 4.83
CA GLY A 20 2.33 2.69 4.12
C GLY A 20 1.18 3.20 4.94
N THR A 21 0.47 4.14 4.36
CA THR A 21 -0.68 4.79 4.96
C THR A 21 -1.86 4.69 4.00
N LEU A 22 -3.02 4.41 4.57
CA LEU A 22 -4.31 4.52 3.92
C LEU A 22 -5.08 5.65 4.61
N GLN A 23 -5.59 6.60 3.82
CA GLN A 23 -6.39 7.72 4.30
C GLN A 23 -7.68 7.83 3.48
N ILE A 24 -8.81 8.08 4.14
CA ILE A 24 -10.09 8.37 3.48
C ILE A 24 -10.44 9.82 3.76
N ASN A 25 -10.59 10.61 2.69
CA ASN A 25 -10.72 12.07 2.76
C ASN A 25 -9.59 12.68 3.60
N ASP A 26 -9.93 13.60 4.50
CA ASP A 26 -9.02 14.19 5.49
C ASP A 26 -9.18 13.55 6.89
N MET A 27 -9.77 12.36 6.98
CA MET A 27 -9.87 11.62 8.23
C MET A 27 -8.54 10.90 8.53
N GLY A 28 -8.20 10.70 9.80
CA GLY A 28 -6.91 10.12 10.22
C GLY A 28 -6.52 8.84 9.46
N GLY A 29 -5.22 8.66 9.23
CA GLY A 29 -4.70 7.55 8.43
C GLY A 29 -4.54 6.24 9.18
N HIS A 30 -4.80 5.12 8.51
CA HIS A 30 -4.42 3.78 8.93
C HIS A 30 -3.00 3.46 8.44
N VAL A 31 -2.12 3.07 9.34
CA VAL A 31 -0.75 2.64 9.00
C VAL A 31 -0.72 1.12 8.87
N PHE A 32 -0.13 0.62 7.78
CA PHE A 32 0.05 -0.80 7.52
C PHE A 32 1.53 -1.15 7.32
N PHE A 33 1.88 -2.41 7.59
CA PHE A 33 3.27 -2.87 7.60
C PHE A 33 3.52 -4.12 6.75
N ASP A 34 2.49 -4.92 6.40
CA ASP A 34 2.65 -6.03 5.44
C ASP A 34 2.62 -5.47 4.01
N VAL A 35 3.80 -5.10 3.51
CA VAL A 35 4.00 -4.64 2.14
C VAL A 35 4.82 -5.65 1.37
N ARG A 36 4.34 -6.05 0.19
CA ARG A 36 5.01 -7.01 -0.69
C ARG A 36 5.27 -6.38 -2.05
N VAL A 37 6.42 -6.72 -2.64
CA VAL A 37 6.81 -6.19 -3.96
C VAL A 37 6.44 -7.21 -5.04
N LYS A 38 5.58 -6.81 -5.98
CA LYS A 38 5.24 -7.51 -7.23
C LYS A 38 6.19 -7.02 -8.32
N LYS A 39 7.22 -7.81 -8.65
CA LYS A 39 8.26 -7.42 -9.63
C LYS A 39 7.80 -7.40 -11.10
N ALA A 40 6.67 -8.02 -11.41
CA ALA A 40 6.10 -8.05 -12.76
C ALA A 40 4.74 -7.35 -12.76
N VAL A 41 4.74 -6.09 -13.20
CA VAL A 41 3.52 -5.36 -13.56
C VAL A 41 3.28 -5.60 -15.05
N PRO A 42 2.17 -6.25 -15.45
CA PRO A 42 1.82 -6.37 -16.86
C PRO A 42 1.80 -5.00 -17.54
N ASP A 43 2.28 -4.93 -18.79
CA ASP A 43 2.27 -3.71 -19.61
C ASP A 43 3.12 -2.52 -19.12
N ALA A 44 3.84 -2.65 -17.99
CA ALA A 44 4.69 -1.59 -17.43
C ALA A 44 6.07 -2.13 -16.93
N PRO A 45 6.99 -2.50 -17.83
CA PRO A 45 8.28 -3.15 -17.47
C PRO A 45 9.25 -2.27 -16.66
N ALA A 46 8.99 -0.97 -16.56
CA ALA A 46 9.77 -0.02 -15.75
C ALA A 46 9.16 0.27 -14.37
N MET A 47 8.11 -0.47 -13.99
CA MET A 47 7.38 -0.30 -12.73
C MET A 47 7.47 -1.57 -11.88
N ILE A 48 7.36 -1.40 -10.56
CA ILE A 48 7.06 -2.46 -9.61
C ILE A 48 5.69 -2.23 -8.99
N GLY A 49 4.99 -3.29 -8.59
CA GLY A 49 3.77 -3.18 -7.80
C GLY A 49 4.07 -3.28 -6.31
N LEU A 50 3.56 -2.36 -5.52
CA LEU A 50 3.59 -2.42 -4.06
C LEU A 50 2.22 -2.87 -3.56
N TYR A 51 2.18 -4.07 -2.99
CA TYR A 51 0.96 -4.75 -2.57
C TYR A 51 0.77 -4.67 -1.05
N THR A 52 -0.46 -4.46 -0.61
CA THR A 52 -0.89 -4.75 0.77
C THR A 52 -2.34 -5.22 0.79
N ASN A 53 -2.63 -6.14 1.71
CA ASN A 53 -3.98 -6.51 2.15
C ASN A 53 -4.17 -6.30 3.66
N ASP A 54 -3.19 -5.69 4.32
CA ASP A 54 -3.23 -5.25 5.72
C ASP A 54 -4.06 -3.97 5.80
N ILE A 55 -5.34 -4.10 5.48
CA ILE A 55 -6.28 -2.99 5.34
C ILE A 55 -7.55 -3.34 6.12
N PRO A 56 -7.98 -2.49 7.07
CA PRO A 56 -9.27 -2.63 7.73
C PRO A 56 -10.40 -2.46 6.71
N PRO A 57 -11.55 -3.13 6.90
CA PRO A 57 -12.70 -2.96 6.03
C PRO A 57 -13.33 -1.57 6.25
N PHE A 58 -12.78 -0.57 5.57
CA PHE A 58 -13.33 0.78 5.59
C PHE A 58 -14.44 0.94 4.56
N PRO A 59 -15.63 1.41 4.96
CA PRO A 59 -16.71 1.66 4.04
C PRO A 59 -16.36 2.85 3.14
N LEU A 60 -16.64 2.73 1.84
CA LEU A 60 -16.45 3.80 0.86
C LEU A 60 -17.79 4.23 0.26
N SER A 61 -18.03 5.54 0.28
CA SER A 61 -19.12 6.22 -0.40
C SER A 61 -18.66 6.84 -1.73
N SER A 62 -19.61 7.27 -2.56
CA SER A 62 -19.31 7.90 -3.86
C SER A 62 -18.64 9.28 -3.74
N THR A 63 -18.69 9.90 -2.56
CA THR A 63 -18.05 11.20 -2.29
C THR A 63 -16.67 11.07 -1.67
N ASP A 64 -16.26 9.87 -1.27
CA ASP A 64 -14.99 9.67 -0.60
C ASP A 64 -13.81 9.73 -1.58
N THR A 65 -12.65 10.13 -1.09
CA THR A 65 -11.37 9.97 -1.78
C THR A 65 -10.47 9.07 -0.96
N LEU A 66 -10.08 7.94 -1.55
CA LEU A 66 -9.12 7.02 -0.99
C LEU A 66 -7.71 7.50 -1.37
N ASN A 67 -6.80 7.60 -0.41
CA ASN A 67 -5.40 7.95 -0.63
C ASN A 67 -4.50 6.88 -0.02
N ILE A 68 -3.57 6.35 -0.81
CA ILE A 68 -2.59 5.37 -0.36
C ILE A 68 -1.19 5.89 -0.66
N ALA A 69 -0.31 5.84 0.33
CA ALA A 69 1.11 6.13 0.15
C ALA A 69 1.94 4.95 0.67
N PHE A 70 2.95 4.54 -0.10
CA PHE A 70 3.96 3.59 0.33
C PHE A 70 5.25 4.33 0.63
N THR A 71 5.83 4.03 1.79
CA THR A 71 7.05 4.64 2.30
C THR A 71 8.10 3.57 2.52
N LEU A 72 9.33 3.91 2.20
CA LEU A 72 10.50 3.11 2.52
C LEU A 72 11.24 3.79 3.67
N GLU A 73 11.35 3.08 4.79
CA GLU A 73 12.18 3.50 5.92
C GLU A 73 13.53 2.78 5.83
N VAL A 74 14.61 3.57 5.76
CA VAL A 74 15.98 3.08 5.84
C VAL A 74 16.57 3.54 7.16
N ASN A 75 17.00 2.59 7.99
CA ASN A 75 17.71 2.92 9.22
C ASN A 75 19.22 2.94 8.98
N GLU A 76 19.83 4.09 9.24
CA GLU A 76 21.27 4.32 9.19
C GLU A 76 21.77 4.57 10.62
N GLY A 77 22.22 3.51 11.30
CA GLY A 77 22.63 3.58 12.71
C GLY A 77 21.47 3.88 13.67
N TYR A 78 21.36 5.14 14.12
CA TYR A 78 20.33 5.61 15.06
C TYR A 78 19.29 6.55 14.41
N SER A 79 19.47 6.89 13.13
CA SER A 79 18.52 7.71 12.37
C SER A 79 17.70 6.85 11.42
N ALA A 80 16.41 7.17 11.32
CA ALA A 80 15.52 6.63 10.31
C ALA A 80 15.28 7.69 9.24
N VAL A 81 15.59 7.36 7.98
CA VAL A 81 15.21 8.16 6.81
C VAL A 81 13.96 7.51 6.22
N ARG A 82 12.87 8.27 6.12
CA ARG A 82 11.62 7.84 5.51
C ARG A 82 11.43 8.55 4.19
N THR A 83 11.28 7.77 3.13
CA THR A 83 11.06 8.30 1.78
C THR A 83 9.74 7.77 1.24
N GLU A 84 8.84 8.68 0.87
CA GLU A 84 7.64 8.32 0.10
C GLU A 84 8.08 7.83 -1.27
N ILE A 85 7.72 6.59 -1.61
CA ILE A 85 8.09 5.96 -2.88
C ILE A 85 7.05 6.25 -3.96
N VAL A 86 5.78 6.17 -3.55
CA VAL A 86 4.63 6.42 -4.42
C VAL A 86 3.42 6.79 -3.58
N LYS A 87 2.57 7.63 -4.16
CA LYS A 87 1.24 7.94 -3.67
C LYS A 87 0.24 7.77 -4.80
N ALA A 88 -0.91 7.21 -4.49
CA ALA A 88 -2.03 7.05 -5.40
C ALA A 88 -3.34 7.41 -4.72
N SER A 89 -4.30 7.83 -5.53
CA SER A 89 -5.64 8.17 -5.07
C SER A 89 -6.68 7.50 -5.96
N LEU A 90 -7.82 7.16 -5.36
CA LEU A 90 -9.00 6.67 -6.06
C LEU A 90 -10.21 7.44 -5.57
N LEU A 91 -10.99 8.00 -6.49
CA LEU A 91 -12.25 8.64 -6.15
C LEU A 91 -13.32 7.56 -5.95
N GLY A 92 -14.11 7.70 -4.89
CA GLY A 92 -15.25 6.83 -4.62
C GLY A 92 -16.25 6.83 -5.78
N SER A 93 -16.39 7.96 -6.49
CA SER A 93 -17.23 8.06 -7.69
C SER A 93 -16.75 7.15 -8.84
N GLU A 94 -15.44 6.98 -9.02
CA GLU A 94 -14.87 6.08 -10.04
C GLU A 94 -15.19 4.62 -9.71
N LEU A 95 -15.05 4.25 -8.43
CA LEU A 95 -15.46 2.93 -7.95
C LEU A 95 -16.95 2.68 -8.19
N HIS A 96 -17.81 3.63 -7.84
CA HIS A 96 -19.26 3.48 -8.00
C HIS A 96 -19.68 3.38 -9.48
N GLN A 97 -19.06 4.15 -10.36
CA GLN A 97 -19.27 4.01 -11.81
C GLN A 97 -18.85 2.61 -12.30
N ALA A 98 -17.74 2.07 -11.81
CA ALA A 98 -17.31 0.72 -12.15
C ALA A 98 -18.27 -0.37 -11.63
N ILE A 99 -18.82 -0.20 -10.43
CA ILE A 99 -19.84 -1.09 -9.86
C ILE A 99 -21.10 -1.07 -10.72
N GLU A 100 -21.59 0.11 -11.10
CA GLU A 100 -22.78 0.24 -11.95
C GLU A 100 -22.56 -0.38 -13.34
N ALA A 101 -21.38 -0.16 -13.93
CA ALA A 101 -21.06 -0.66 -15.27
C ALA A 101 -20.88 -2.19 -15.31
N GLN A 102 -20.28 -2.79 -14.27
CA GLN A 102 -19.96 -4.22 -14.26
C GLN A 102 -21.03 -5.07 -13.55
N ASN A 103 -21.88 -4.47 -12.72
CA ASN A 103 -22.86 -5.14 -11.86
C ASN A 103 -22.29 -6.36 -11.10
N PRO A 104 -21.21 -6.18 -10.31
CA PRO A 104 -20.51 -7.28 -9.64
C PRO A 104 -21.35 -7.93 -8.53
N LYS A 105 -21.25 -9.26 -8.40
CA LYS A 105 -21.96 -10.06 -7.38
C LYS A 105 -21.16 -10.22 -6.07
N GLY A 106 -20.53 -9.15 -5.60
CA GLY A 106 -19.88 -9.14 -4.27
C GLY A 106 -18.41 -8.76 -4.26
N SER A 107 -17.70 -8.76 -5.39
CA SER A 107 -16.32 -8.28 -5.47
C SER A 107 -16.06 -7.61 -6.80
N ILE A 108 -15.24 -6.57 -6.82
CA ILE A 108 -14.80 -5.90 -8.04
C ILE A 108 -13.29 -5.66 -7.97
N ASN A 109 -12.61 -5.96 -9.08
CA ASN A 109 -11.24 -5.53 -9.30
C ASN A 109 -11.29 -4.31 -10.22
N PHE A 110 -10.79 -3.19 -9.73
CA PHE A 110 -10.68 -1.93 -10.46
C PHE A 110 -9.21 -1.69 -10.79
N VAL A 111 -8.88 -1.51 -12.06
CA VAL A 111 -7.52 -1.26 -12.53
C VAL A 111 -7.48 0.09 -13.22
N ASN A 112 -6.55 0.94 -12.82
CA ASN A 112 -6.29 2.23 -13.44
C ASN A 112 -4.77 2.41 -13.66
N GLU A 113 -4.37 3.58 -14.12
CA GLU A 113 -2.98 3.93 -14.39
C GLU A 113 -2.09 3.92 -13.14
N THR A 114 -2.68 4.05 -11.95
CA THR A 114 -1.95 4.10 -10.68
C THR A 114 -1.80 2.73 -10.01
N GLY A 115 -2.66 1.76 -10.35
CA GLY A 115 -2.66 0.48 -9.66
C GLY A 115 -3.85 -0.43 -9.93
N GLU A 116 -3.89 -1.49 -9.12
CA GLU A 116 -4.96 -2.50 -9.05
C GLU A 116 -5.61 -2.41 -7.67
N TRP A 117 -6.92 -2.35 -7.61
CA TRP A 117 -7.69 -2.15 -6.39
C TRP A 117 -8.77 -3.23 -6.31
N GLN A 118 -8.83 -4.01 -5.24
CA GLN A 118 -9.93 -4.95 -5.01
C GLN A 118 -10.85 -4.46 -3.91
N PHE A 119 -12.15 -4.49 -4.20
CA PHE A 119 -13.20 -4.20 -3.24
C PHE A 119 -14.11 -5.40 -3.07
N ASP A 120 -14.52 -5.65 -1.83
CA ASP A 120 -15.59 -6.60 -1.49
C ASP A 120 -16.83 -5.82 -1.03
N CYS A 121 -18.01 -6.32 -1.37
CA CYS A 121 -19.29 -5.83 -0.89
C CYS A 121 -19.72 -6.67 0.31
N LEU A 122 -19.75 -6.05 1.47
CA LEU A 122 -20.17 -6.63 2.74
C LEU A 122 -21.51 -6.02 3.12
N ASP A 123 -22.60 -6.79 3.01
CA ASP A 123 -23.96 -6.36 3.35
C ASP A 123 -24.39 -5.05 2.65
N GLY A 124 -24.00 -4.87 1.38
CA GLY A 124 -24.32 -3.68 0.59
C GLY A 124 -23.31 -2.53 0.72
N ILE A 125 -22.24 -2.72 1.50
CA ILE A 125 -21.19 -1.72 1.73
C ILE A 125 -19.91 -2.16 1.02
N TRP A 126 -19.35 -1.30 0.19
CA TRP A 126 -18.08 -1.59 -0.50
C TRP A 126 -16.88 -1.18 0.35
N CYS A 127 -15.98 -2.14 0.56
CA CYS A 127 -14.77 -1.98 1.37
C CYS A 127 -13.53 -2.39 0.58
N LEU A 128 -12.43 -1.64 0.74
CA LEU A 128 -11.14 -2.01 0.15
C LEU A 128 -10.61 -3.29 0.80
N LYS A 129 -10.24 -4.27 -0.03
CA LYS A 129 -9.74 -5.57 0.40
C LYS A 129 -8.22 -5.69 0.27
N TRP A 130 -7.69 -5.28 -0.87
CA TRP A 130 -6.26 -5.15 -1.12
C TRP A 130 -6.00 -4.13 -2.22
N VAL A 131 -4.76 -3.68 -2.27
CA VAL A 131 -4.28 -2.76 -3.31
C VAL A 131 -2.91 -3.20 -3.83
N VAL A 132 -2.65 -2.93 -5.11
CA VAL A 132 -1.33 -2.89 -5.72
C VAL A 132 -1.13 -1.50 -6.30
N ILE A 133 -0.16 -0.72 -5.82
CA ILE A 133 0.19 0.58 -6.40
C ILE A 133 1.47 0.47 -7.21
N TYR A 134 1.44 1.00 -8.43
CA TYR A 134 2.58 0.97 -9.33
C TYR A 134 3.57 2.09 -9.00
N ALA A 135 4.80 1.71 -8.65
CA ALA A 135 5.90 2.63 -8.41
C ALA A 135 6.99 2.50 -9.50
N PRO A 136 7.60 3.60 -9.98
CA PRO A 136 8.75 3.51 -10.87
C PRO A 136 9.90 2.75 -10.21
N THR A 137 10.45 1.78 -10.92
CA THR A 137 11.60 0.98 -10.44
C THR A 137 12.80 1.87 -10.08
N ALA A 138 12.95 3.01 -10.77
CA ALA A 138 14.01 4.00 -10.49
C ALA A 138 13.93 4.56 -9.07
N ASN A 139 12.73 4.94 -8.59
CA ASN A 139 12.51 5.50 -7.25
C ASN A 139 12.96 4.53 -6.16
N VAL A 140 12.78 3.22 -6.40
CA VAL A 140 13.15 2.18 -5.44
C VAL A 140 14.65 1.86 -5.51
N LYS A 141 15.22 1.79 -6.71
CA LYS A 141 16.66 1.50 -6.89
C LYS A 141 17.59 2.60 -6.41
N GLU A 142 17.13 3.85 -6.42
CA GLU A 142 17.88 4.97 -5.84
C GLU A 142 18.15 4.75 -4.34
N ILE A 143 17.20 4.11 -3.64
CA ILE A 143 17.23 3.96 -2.18
C ILE A 143 17.72 2.54 -1.79
N CYS A 144 17.36 1.53 -2.57
CA CYS A 144 17.71 0.12 -2.35
C CYS A 144 18.24 -0.49 -3.64
N ARG A 145 19.58 -0.53 -3.77
CA ARG A 145 20.28 -1.00 -4.97
C ARG A 145 20.05 -2.49 -5.31
N ASP A 146 19.54 -3.29 -4.37
CA ASP A 146 19.43 -4.75 -4.48
C ASP A 146 18.02 -5.28 -4.86
N ILE A 147 17.07 -4.41 -5.23
CA ILE A 147 15.69 -4.80 -5.61
C ILE A 147 15.53 -5.11 -7.10
#